data_AF-A0A2P8CF10-F1
#
_entry.id   AF-A0A2P8CF10-F1
#
_cell.length_a   1.000
_cell.length_b   1.000
_cell.length_c   1.000
_cell.angle_alpha   90.00
_cell.angle_beta   90.00
_cell.angle_gamma   90.00
#
_symmetry.space_group_name_H-M   'P 1'
#
loop_
_entity.id
_entity.type
_entity.pdbx_description
1 polymer ?
#
loop_
_entity_poly.entity_id
_entity_poly.type
_entity_poly.pdbx_seq_one_letter_code
_entity_poly.pdbx_strand_id
1 'polypeptide(L)' 'MWSLRDDLEDLYGDPVEIWRDWADDVRGQGIDSGHHMAEEAPEAVASRLADFFGT' A
#
# COMPACT_ATOMS: atom_id res chain seq x y z
N MET A 1 0.02 -0.98 -1.98
CA MET A 1 0.16 -0.64 -0.54
C MET A 1 0.54 0.82 -0.45
N TRP A 2 0.20 1.51 0.63
CA TRP A 2 0.60 2.90 0.89
C TRP A 2 0.79 3.15 2.39
N SER A 3 1.40 4.26 2.75
CA SER A 3 1.65 4.67 4.13
C SER A 3 0.44 5.38 4.73
N LEU A 4 -0.03 4.91 5.90
CA LEU A 4 -1.16 5.53 6.63
C LEU A 4 -0.76 6.79 7.40
N ARG A 5 0.53 7.00 7.67
CA ARG A 5 1.05 8.19 8.38
C ARG A 5 1.72 9.17 7.41
N ASP A 6 1.41 9.05 6.13
CA ASP A 6 1.83 9.97 5.08
C ASP A 6 0.58 10.66 4.48
N ASP A 7 0.77 11.62 3.59
CA ASP A 7 -0.30 12.49 3.10
C ASP A 7 -1.18 11.89 1.98
N LEU A 8 -0.92 10.65 1.55
CA LEU A 8 -1.61 10.04 0.40
C LEU A 8 -3.14 9.93 0.58
N GLU A 9 -3.62 9.46 1.73
CA GLU A 9 -5.06 9.34 1.96
C GLU A 9 -5.73 10.72 2.11
N ASP A 10 -5.04 11.67 2.73
CA ASP A 10 -5.54 13.04 2.90
C ASP A 10 -5.64 13.78 1.56
N LEU A 11 -4.68 13.57 0.65
CA LEU A 11 -4.61 14.24 -0.64
C LEU A 11 -5.50 13.57 -1.70
N TYR A 12 -5.60 12.25 -1.71
CA TYR A 12 -6.18 11.50 -2.82
C TYR A 12 -7.31 10.54 -2.43
N GLY A 13 -7.62 10.39 -1.14
CA GLY A 13 -8.61 9.43 -0.67
C GLY A 13 -8.06 8.00 -0.73
N ASP A 14 -8.64 7.15 -1.58
CA ASP A 14 -8.18 5.76 -1.72
C ASP A 14 -7.18 5.63 -2.89
N PRO A 15 -5.89 5.34 -2.63
CA PRO A 15 -4.91 5.13 -3.68
C PRO A 15 -5.25 4.00 -4.66
N VAL A 16 -6.09 3.01 -4.26
CA VAL A 16 -6.55 1.95 -5.17
C VAL A 16 -7.37 2.51 -6.32
N GLU A 17 -8.22 3.51 -6.08
CA GLU A 17 -9.07 4.10 -7.12
C GLU A 17 -8.25 4.76 -8.22
N ILE A 18 -7.14 5.42 -7.86
CA ILE A 18 -6.21 6.04 -8.82
C ILE A 18 -5.61 4.98 -9.75
N TRP A 19 -5.23 3.83 -9.21
CA TRP A 19 -4.58 2.76 -9.97
C TRP A 19 -5.53 1.98 -10.88
N ARG A 20 -6.84 1.98 -10.61
CA ARG A 20 -7.84 1.27 -11.44
C ARG A 20 -7.96 1.79 -12.86
N ASP A 21 -7.56 3.04 -13.11
CA ASP A 21 -7.50 3.59 -14.47
C ASP A 21 -6.37 2.98 -15.33
N TRP A 22 -5.43 2.27 -14.70
CA TRP A 22 -4.19 1.79 -15.33
C TRP A 22 -4.01 0.27 -15.32
N ALA A 23 -4.85 -0.47 -14.59
CA ALA A 23 -4.73 -1.91 -14.44
C ALA A 23 -6.08 -2.57 -14.12
N ASP A 24 -6.30 -3.78 -14.65
CA ASP A 24 -7.55 -4.53 -14.51
C ASP A 24 -7.71 -5.20 -13.13
N ASP A 25 -6.62 -5.62 -12.48
CA ASP A 25 -6.61 -6.24 -11.14
C ASP A 25 -5.73 -5.41 -10.20
N VAL A 26 -6.37 -4.52 -9.45
CA VAL A 26 -5.72 -3.67 -8.46
C VAL A 26 -6.17 -4.08 -7.07
N ARG A 27 -5.18 -4.40 -6.23
CA ARG A 27 -5.36 -4.72 -4.82
C ARG A 27 -4.46 -3.80 -4.02
N GLY A 28 -4.98 -3.26 -2.93
CA GLY A 28 -4.22 -2.33 -2.10
C GLY A 28 -4.75 -2.27 -0.69
N GLN A 29 -3.89 -1.80 0.20
CA GLN A 29 -4.17 -1.53 1.60
C GLN A 29 -3.11 -0.59 2.16
N GLY A 30 -3.50 0.17 3.18
CA GLY A 30 -2.59 0.95 3.98
C GLY A 30 -1.72 0.08 4.89
N ILE A 31 -0.49 0.55 5.13
CA ILE A 31 0.45 0.04 6.13
C ILE A 31 0.65 1.14 7.16
N ASP A 32 0.61 0.77 8.44
CA ASP A 32 0.81 1.69 9.55
C ASP A 32 2.30 2.10 9.68
N SER A 33 2.71 3.03 8.82
CA SER A 33 4.07 3.58 8.72
C SER A 33 4.06 4.99 8.13
N GLY A 34 5.17 5.71 8.26
CA GLY A 34 5.50 6.86 7.41
C GLY A 34 5.93 6.44 6.01
N HIS A 35 6.50 7.37 5.24
CA HIS A 35 6.84 7.20 3.82
C HIS A 35 7.73 5.97 3.54
N HIS A 36 8.65 5.65 4.44
CA HIS A 36 9.60 4.55 4.26
C HIS A 36 9.05 3.24 4.83
N MET A 37 7.95 2.74 4.27
CA MET A 37 7.24 1.53 4.74
C MET A 37 8.16 0.33 4.99
N ALA A 38 9.13 0.10 4.10
CA ALA A 38 10.04 -1.04 4.19
C ALA A 38 11.07 -0.91 5.34
N GLU A 39 11.34 0.31 5.81
CA GLU A 39 12.23 0.57 6.94
C GLU A 39 11.46 0.64 8.27
N GLU A 40 10.27 1.25 8.25
CA GLU A 40 9.47 1.51 9.44
C GLU A 40 8.55 0.35 9.85
N ALA A 41 8.08 -0.44 8.87
CA ALA A 41 7.21 -1.60 9.10
C ALA A 41 7.62 -2.81 8.23
N PRO A 42 8.89 -3.28 8.34
CA PRO A 42 9.45 -4.29 7.45
C PRO A 42 8.67 -5.61 7.47
N GLU A 43 8.23 -6.10 8.63
CA GLU A 43 7.48 -7.36 8.75
C GLU A 43 6.11 -7.25 8.08
N ALA A 44 5.42 -6.11 8.25
CA ALA A 44 4.14 -5.87 7.61
C ALA A 44 4.30 -5.85 6.09
N VAL A 45 5.26 -5.08 5.57
CA VAL A 45 5.53 -5.04 4.12
C VAL A 45 5.90 -6.42 3.58
N ALA A 46 6.81 -7.14 4.24
CA ALA A 46 7.24 -8.46 3.82
C ALA A 46 6.08 -9.47 3.80
N SER A 47 5.24 -9.50 4.85
CA SER A 47 4.06 -10.36 4.90
C SER A 47 3.09 -10.06 3.76
N ARG A 48 2.81 -8.79 3.49
CA ARG A 48 1.86 -8.42 2.43
C ARG A 48 2.37 -8.70 1.03
N LEU A 49 3.67 -8.55 0.80
CA LEU A 49 4.29 -8.97 -0.46
C LEU A 49 4.24 -10.50 -0.60
N ALA A 50 4.53 -11.24 0.46
CA ALA A 50 4.42 -12.70 0.46
C ALA A 50 2.97 -13.17 0.17
N ASP A 51 1.97 -12.53 0.77
CA ASP A 51 0.55 -12.82 0.49
C ASP A 51 0.16 -12.50 -0.96
N PHE A 52 0.71 -11.42 -1.53
CA PHE A 52 0.39 -10.99 -2.89
C PHE A 52 1.02 -11.90 -3.97
N PHE A 53 2.25 -12.35 -3.75
CA PHE A 53 2.99 -13.21 -4.69
C PHE A 53 2.85 -14.70 -4.38
N GLY A 54 2.30 -15.05 -3.21
CA GLY A 54 1.95 -16.41 -2.82
C GLY A 54 0.87 -17.00 -3.72
N THR A 55 0.85 -18.33 -3.81
CA THR A 55 -0.08 -19.10 -4.68
C THR A 55 -1.37 -19.43 -3.95
#